data_AF-A0A8C6I234-F1
#
_entry.id   AF-A0A8C6I234-F1
#
_cell.length_a   1.000
_cell.length_b   1.000
_cell.length_c   1.000
_cell.angle_alpha   90.00
_cell.angle_beta   90.00
_cell.angle_gamma   90.00
#
_symmetry.space_group_name_H-M   'P 1'
#
loop_
_entity.id
_entity.type
_entity.pdbx_description
1 polymer ?
#
loop_
_entity_poly.entity_id
_entity_poly.type
_entity_poly.pdbx_seq_one_letter_code
_entity_poly.pdbx_strand_id
1 'polypeptide(L)'
;MRKVGGPPLSCVKKSSTRQCIQAIVTNRADAMTLDGGTMFDAGKPPYKLRPVAAEVYGTKDQPRTHYYAVAVVKNSSSVWEKWTEVSRRVLPVPV
;
A
#
# COMPACT_ATOMS: atom_id res chain seq x y z
N MET A 1 17.96 8.72 -2.13
CA MET A 1 17.35 9.07 -3.44
C MET A 1 18.47 9.44 -4.41
N ARG A 2 18.42 9.01 -5.67
CA ARG A 2 19.41 9.45 -6.68
C ARG A 2 19.12 10.91 -7.03
N LYS A 3 20.16 11.73 -7.21
CA LYS A 3 20.00 13.10 -7.70
C LYS A 3 19.51 13.04 -9.15
N VAL A 4 18.26 13.42 -9.34
CA VAL A 4 17.66 13.73 -10.63
C VAL A 4 17.46 15.24 -10.60
N GLY A 5 17.62 15.96 -11.71
CA GLY A 5 17.65 17.44 -11.78
C GLY A 5 16.34 18.17 -11.41
N GLY A 6 15.50 17.59 -10.54
CA GLY A 6 14.33 18.22 -9.95
C GLY A 6 14.63 18.90 -8.61
N PRO A 7 13.59 19.44 -7.96
CA PRO A 7 13.71 20.08 -6.66
C PRO A 7 14.41 19.18 -5.64
N PRO A 8 15.29 19.74 -4.78
CA PRO A 8 15.98 18.96 -3.77
C PRO A 8 14.96 18.37 -2.79
N LEU A 9 15.05 17.05 -2.57
CA LEU A 9 14.24 16.34 -1.59
C LEU A 9 15.06 16.09 -0.33
N SER A 10 14.45 16.33 0.83
CA SER A 10 15.00 15.95 2.13
C SER A 10 14.20 14.79 2.72
N CYS A 11 14.80 14.05 3.66
CA CYS A 11 14.16 12.87 4.25
C CYS A 11 14.06 13.02 5.76
N VAL A 12 12.88 12.72 6.31
CA VAL A 12 12.63 12.68 7.75
C VAL A 12 12.30 11.24 8.15
N LYS A 13 13.13 10.64 9.00
CA LYS A 13 12.93 9.29 9.50
C LYS A 13 12.13 9.31 10.82
N LYS A 14 11.14 8.43 10.94
CA LYS A 14 10.40 8.13 12.18
C LYS A 14 10.38 6.62 12.42
N SER A 15 9.97 6.19 13.62
CA SER A 15 9.98 4.78 13.99
C SER A 15 8.73 4.00 13.59
N SER A 16 7.66 4.66 13.15
CA SER A 16 6.45 4.00 12.67
C SER A 16 5.69 4.85 11.64
N THR A 17 4.84 4.19 10.85
CA THR A 17 3.96 4.82 9.85
C THR A 17 3.08 5.89 10.48
N ARG A 18 2.52 5.62 11.67
CA ARG A 18 1.71 6.58 12.43
C ARG A 18 2.50 7.83 12.82
N GLN A 19 3.79 7.70 13.18
CA GLN A 19 4.63 8.86 13.46
C GLN A 19 4.99 9.65 12.21
N CYS A 20 5.11 9.01 11.04
CA CYS A 20 5.25 9.73 9.77
C CYS A 20 3.98 10.53 9.44
N ILE A 21 2.80 9.94 9.61
CA ILE A 21 1.51 10.64 9.45
C ILE A 21 1.43 11.85 10.38
N GLN A 22 1.78 11.68 11.66
CA GLN A 22 1.83 12.78 12.63
C GLN A 22 2.86 13.85 12.23
N ALA A 23 3.99 13.47 11.65
CA ALA A 23 4.99 14.42 11.17
C ALA A 23 4.42 15.30 10.05
N ILE A 24 3.62 14.75 9.14
CA ILE A 24 2.95 15.53 8.09
C ILE A 24 1.92 16.48 8.70
N VAL A 25 1.05 15.99 9.59
CA VAL A 25 0.01 16.81 10.25
C VAL A 25 0.62 17.95 11.10
N THR A 26 1.85 17.76 11.60
CA THR A 26 2.57 18.77 12.38
C THR A 26 3.58 19.59 11.56
N ASN A 27 3.49 19.55 10.22
CA ASN A 27 4.36 20.28 9.29
C ASN A 27 5.87 20.01 9.49
N ARG A 28 6.22 18.77 9.87
CA ARG A 28 7.60 18.29 9.97
C ARG A 28 8.02 17.38 8.81
N ALA A 29 7.10 17.07 7.90
CA ALA A 29 7.33 16.33 6.66
C ALA A 29 6.21 16.68 5.65
N ASP A 30 6.45 16.47 4.36
CA ASP A 30 5.52 16.92 3.32
C ASP A 30 4.64 15.80 2.77
N ALA A 31 5.22 14.62 2.54
CA ALA A 31 4.52 13.49 1.92
C ALA A 31 5.14 12.15 2.32
N MET A 32 4.33 11.09 2.23
CA MET A 32 4.75 9.70 2.31
C MET A 32 3.81 8.83 1.47
N THR A 33 4.28 7.66 1.04
CA THR A 33 3.41 6.62 0.47
C THR A 33 2.76 5.81 1.60
N LEU A 34 1.54 5.35 1.39
CA LEU A 34 0.76 4.57 2.35
C LEU A 34 0.05 3.41 1.65
N ASP A 35 -0.05 2.28 2.35
CA ASP A 35 -0.95 1.21 1.95
C ASP A 35 -2.43 1.62 2.16
N GLY A 36 -3.36 0.98 1.45
CA GLY A 36 -4.79 1.26 1.48
C GLY A 36 -5.39 1.29 2.90
N GLY A 37 -4.99 0.36 3.77
CA GLY A 37 -5.48 0.33 5.15
C GLY A 37 -5.03 1.56 5.96
N THR A 38 -3.76 1.92 5.88
CA THR A 38 -3.23 3.08 6.63
C THR A 38 -3.67 4.40 6.00
N MET A 39 -3.85 4.46 4.69
CA MET A 39 -4.41 5.63 3.98
C MET A 39 -5.82 5.95 4.47
N PHE A 40 -6.66 4.94 4.70
CA PHE A 40 -8.00 5.11 5.25
C PHE A 40 -7.97 5.75 6.64
N ASP A 41 -7.09 5.27 7.52
CA ASP A 41 -6.91 5.84 8.86
C ASP A 41 -6.34 7.27 8.81
N ALA A 42 -5.38 7.53 7.92
CA ALA A 42 -4.78 8.85 7.73
C ALA A 42 -5.78 9.90 7.20
N GLY A 43 -6.79 9.47 6.44
CA GLY A 43 -7.86 10.34 5.94
C GLY A 43 -8.91 10.71 7.00
N LYS A 44 -9.00 9.96 8.10
CA LYS A 44 -9.97 10.20 9.18
C LYS A 44 -9.48 11.23 10.20
N PRO A 45 -10.38 11.81 11.01
CA PRO A 45 -9.96 12.54 12.21
C PRO A 45 -9.09 11.65 13.11
N PRO A 46 -8.02 12.21 13.72
CA PRO A 46 -7.65 13.63 13.75
C PRO A 46 -6.79 14.09 12.56
N TYR A 47 -6.32 13.17 11.70
CA TYR A 47 -5.27 13.45 10.72
C TYR A 47 -5.76 14.16 9.46
N LYS A 48 -6.94 13.79 8.93
CA LYS A 48 -7.61 14.45 7.79
C LYS A 48 -6.69 14.69 6.58
N LEU A 49 -5.70 13.80 6.35
CA LEU A 49 -4.81 13.89 5.20
C LEU A 49 -5.55 13.54 3.91
N ARG A 50 -5.07 14.05 2.78
CA ARG A 50 -5.65 13.81 1.46
C ARG A 50 -4.67 13.07 0.56
N PRO A 51 -5.11 12.05 -0.20
CA PRO A 51 -4.27 11.44 -1.24
C PRO A 51 -3.89 12.47 -2.31
N VAL A 52 -2.64 12.43 -2.78
CA VAL A 52 -2.12 13.33 -3.82
C VAL A 52 -1.78 12.56 -5.10
N ALA A 53 -1.23 11.35 -4.97
CA ALA A 53 -0.89 10.47 -6.07
C ALA A 53 -1.12 9.02 -5.67
N ALA A 54 -1.31 8.14 -6.65
CA ALA A 54 -1.45 6.71 -6.46
C ALA A 54 -0.35 5.96 -7.21
N GLU A 55 0.12 4.87 -6.63
CA GLU A 55 1.03 3.95 -7.31
C GLU A 55 0.26 3.20 -8.41
N VAL A 56 0.90 3.04 -9.57
CA VAL A 56 0.34 2.33 -10.71
C VAL A 56 1.18 1.08 -10.93
N TYR A 57 0.55 -0.09 -10.75
CA TYR A 57 1.17 -1.41 -10.83
C TYR A 57 0.96 -2.11 -12.19
N GLY A 58 0.11 -1.54 -13.05
CA GLY A 58 -0.19 -2.06 -14.38
C GLY A 58 0.87 -1.70 -15.44
N THR A 59 0.66 -2.15 -16.67
CA THR A 59 1.46 -1.69 -17.81
C THR A 59 1.05 -0.27 -18.20
N LYS A 60 1.85 0.39 -19.05
CA LYS A 60 1.49 1.70 -19.61
C LYS A 60 0.14 1.69 -20.32
N ASP A 61 -0.15 0.60 -21.02
CA ASP A 61 -1.39 0.44 -21.80
C ASP A 61 -2.58 -0.02 -20.94
N GLN A 62 -2.30 -0.63 -19.77
CA GLN A 62 -3.32 -1.10 -18.83
C GLN A 62 -2.95 -0.71 -17.39
N PRO A 63 -3.01 0.59 -17.05
CA PRO A 63 -2.67 1.07 -15.73
C PRO A 63 -3.66 0.52 -14.69
N ARG A 64 -3.13 0.07 -13.55
CA ARG A 64 -3.92 -0.43 -12.42
C ARG A 64 -3.44 0.22 -11.13
N THR A 65 -4.35 0.83 -10.39
CA THR A 65 -4.11 1.47 -9.07
C THR A 65 -4.50 0.57 -7.90
N HIS A 66 -4.81 -0.69 -8.19
CA HIS A 66 -5.10 -1.73 -7.21
C HIS A 66 -4.17 -2.91 -7.42
N TYR A 67 -4.02 -3.70 -6.37
CA TYR A 67 -3.28 -4.96 -6.40
C TYR A 67 -4.15 -6.07 -5.80
N TYR A 68 -3.83 -7.33 -6.12
CA TYR A 68 -4.54 -8.47 -5.55
C TYR A 68 -3.94 -8.86 -4.21
N ALA A 69 -4.75 -8.86 -3.16
CA ALA A 69 -4.40 -9.54 -1.92
C ALA A 69 -4.49 -11.05 -2.15
N VAL A 70 -3.39 -11.76 -2.00
CA VAL A 70 -3.31 -13.21 -2.27
C VAL A 70 -2.86 -13.96 -1.02
N ALA A 71 -3.41 -15.15 -0.83
CA ALA A 71 -2.88 -16.13 0.10
C ALA A 71 -2.16 -17.22 -0.71
N VAL A 72 -0.92 -17.52 -0.34
CA VAL A 72 -0.07 -18.48 -1.07
C VAL A 72 0.29 -19.65 -0.17
N VAL A 73 0.28 -20.84 -0.76
CA VAL A 73 0.37 -22.11 -0.03
C VAL A 73 1.25 -23.04 -0.85
N LYS A 74 2.10 -23.82 -0.19
CA LYS A 74 2.97 -24.76 -0.90
C LYS A 74 2.12 -25.91 -1.46
N ASN A 75 2.24 -26.18 -2.76
CA ASN A 75 1.50 -27.27 -3.42
C ASN A 75 1.78 -28.64 -2.76
N SER A 76 3.02 -28.89 -2.31
CA SER A 76 3.38 -30.12 -1.61
C SER A 76 2.92 -30.20 -0.15
N SER A 77 2.11 -29.25 0.35
CA SER A 77 1.65 -29.25 1.73
C SER A 77 0.31 -29.94 1.86
N SER A 78 0.06 -30.58 3.00
CA SER A 78 -1.24 -31.16 3.34
C SER A 78 -2.38 -30.13 3.44
N VAL A 79 -2.04 -28.84 3.42
CA VAL A 79 -3.02 -27.75 3.43
C VAL A 79 -3.50 -27.41 2.01
N TRP A 80 -2.77 -27.80 0.96
CA TRP A 80 -3.08 -27.48 -0.45
C TRP A 80 -4.49 -27.88 -0.86
N GLU A 81 -4.92 -29.11 -0.54
CA GLU A 81 -6.24 -29.62 -0.88
C GLU A 81 -7.37 -28.82 -0.19
N LYS A 82 -7.17 -28.46 1.07
CA LYS A 82 -8.11 -27.61 1.82
C LYS A 82 -8.16 -26.19 1.26
N TRP A 83 -7.00 -25.64 0.88
CA TRP A 83 -6.90 -24.33 0.26
C TRP A 83 -7.60 -24.25 -1.10
N THR A 84 -7.61 -25.32 -1.89
CA THR A 84 -8.33 -25.38 -3.17
C THR A 84 -9.84 -25.43 -3.00
N GLU A 85 -10.33 -25.96 -1.87
CA GLU A 85 -11.75 -25.88 -1.51
C GLU A 85 -12.13 -24.47 -1.04
N VAL A 86 -11.33 -23.87 -0.15
CA VAL A 86 -11.59 -22.53 0.40
C VAL A 86 -11.52 -21.44 -0.67
N SER A 87 -10.50 -21.46 -1.54
CA SER A 87 -10.32 -20.45 -2.59
C SER A 87 -11.53 -20.38 -3.54
N ARG A 88 -12.08 -21.53 -3.95
CA ARG A 88 -13.29 -21.60 -4.80
C ARG A 88 -14.55 -21.02 -4.15
N ARG A 89 -14.65 -21.00 -2.82
CA ARG A 89 -15.81 -20.45 -2.11
C ARG A 89 -15.69 -18.96 -1.82
N VAL A 90 -14.47 -18.45 -1.64
CA VAL A 90 -14.23 -17.12 -1.04
C VAL A 90 -13.76 -16.08 -2.06
N LEU A 91 -13.09 -16.49 -3.14
CA LEU A 91 -12.51 -15.56 -4.11
C LEU A 91 -13.32 -15.53 -5.41
N PRO A 92 -13.73 -14.35 -5.90
CA PRO A 92 -14.38 -14.21 -7.21
C PRO A 92 -13.39 -14.25 -8.38
N VAL A 93 -12.10 -14.53 -8.13
CA VAL A 93 -11.06 -14.61 -9.16
C VAL A 93 -10.81 -16.09 -9.46
N PRO A 94 -10.94 -16.54 -10.72
CA PRO A 94 -10.51 -17.88 -11.09
C PRO A 94 -9.01 -18.00 -10.80
N VAL A 95 -8.66 -19.01 -10.00
CA VAL A 95 -7.26 -19.44 -9.82
C VAL A 95 -6.76 -20.09 -11.09
#